data_AF-A0A351X2I1-F1
#
_entry.id   AF-A0A351X2I1-F1
#
_cell.length_a   1.000
_cell.length_b   1.000
_cell.length_c   1.000
_cell.angle_alpha   90.00
_cell.angle_beta   90.00
_cell.angle_gamma   90.00
#
_symmetry.space_group_name_H-M   'P 1'
#
loop_
_entity.id
_entity.type
_entity.pdbx_description
1 polymer ?
#
loop_
_entity_poly.entity_id
_entity_poly.type
_entity_poly.pdbx_seq_one_letter_code
_entity_poly.pdbx_strand_id
1 'polypeptide(L)'
;MQKKLIFLMGMIVLAGLALAACAGPVGPQGPAGPAGPAGPAGSALTEDQTKALETAAKLAGISFPATEEVRRGCPACHALVDAETGKYTLPFEAAERVEARGREHPEVSLDGTPISPKDDVRVTVCLQCHAAGSGDRAGMGVIAPLSLRDIVHPAHMASQYFKLHYGGSCFTCHNVNGEGAWELLTEKVDVNEKGVPNPDLLPIPGAIPIESVPVQ
;
A
#
# COMPACT_ATOMS: atom_id res chain seq x y z
N MET A 1 -1.13 -16.63 42.00
CA MET A 1 -1.12 -15.21 41.53
C MET A 1 -2.27 -14.35 42.07
N GLN A 2 -3.39 -14.93 42.54
CA GLN A 2 -4.60 -14.20 42.94
C GLN A 2 -4.47 -13.27 44.18
N LYS A 3 -3.65 -13.62 45.18
CA LYS A 3 -3.49 -12.79 46.41
C LYS A 3 -2.78 -11.45 46.18
N LYS A 4 -1.85 -11.39 45.20
CA LYS A 4 -1.13 -10.15 44.85
C LYS A 4 -2.04 -9.14 44.14
N LEU A 5 -2.99 -9.64 43.34
CA LEU A 5 -3.96 -8.80 42.62
C LEU A 5 -4.97 -8.15 43.58
N ILE A 6 -5.46 -8.89 44.57
CA ILE A 6 -6.38 -8.37 45.59
C ILE A 6 -5.70 -7.27 46.43
N PHE A 7 -4.44 -7.47 46.81
CA PHE A 7 -3.69 -6.47 47.57
C PHE A 7 -3.43 -5.19 46.75
N LEU A 8 -3.09 -5.32 45.46
CA LEU A 8 -2.88 -4.19 44.57
C LEU A 8 -4.17 -3.38 44.35
N MET A 9 -5.30 -4.04 44.10
CA MET A 9 -6.59 -3.35 43.96
C MET A 9 -7.01 -2.64 45.26
N GLY A 10 -6.78 -3.26 46.42
CA GLY A 10 -7.02 -2.63 47.72
C GLY A 10 -6.21 -1.34 47.91
N MET A 11 -4.93 -1.36 47.54
CA MET A 11 -4.07 -0.17 47.61
C MET A 11 -4.52 0.94 46.66
N ILE A 12 -4.94 0.59 45.44
CA ILE A 12 -5.42 1.56 44.44
C ILE A 12 -6.72 2.22 44.92
N VAL A 13 -7.66 1.45 45.47
CA VAL A 13 -8.92 1.99 46.01
C VAL A 13 -8.64 2.91 47.19
N LEU A 14 -7.76 2.52 48.12
CA LEU A 14 -7.42 3.35 49.28
C LEU A 14 -6.71 4.65 48.87
N ALA A 15 -5.81 4.60 47.88
CA ALA A 15 -5.15 5.77 47.33
C ALA A 15 -6.14 6.71 46.62
N GLY A 16 -7.10 6.18 45.87
CA GLY A 16 -8.16 6.96 45.22
C GLY A 16 -9.05 7.70 46.23
N LEU A 17 -9.42 7.04 47.34
CA LEU A 17 -10.21 7.65 48.42
C LEU A 17 -9.43 8.75 49.16
N ALA A 18 -8.13 8.58 49.39
CA ALA A 18 -7.29 9.60 50.02
C ALA A 18 -7.14 10.87 49.15
N LEU A 19 -7.08 10.71 47.82
CA LEU A 19 -7.01 11.83 46.88
C LEU A 19 -8.32 12.63 46.79
N ALA A 20 -9.46 11.97 46.95
CA ALA A 20 -10.77 12.63 46.93
C ALA A 20 -11.01 13.53 48.17
N ALA A 21 -10.39 13.22 49.31
CA ALA A 21 -10.56 13.97 50.55
C ALA A 21 -9.89 15.37 50.56
N CYS A 22 -9.01 15.65 49.59
CA CYS A 22 -8.36 16.95 49.45
C CYS A 22 -9.13 17.93 48.53
N ALA A 23 -10.24 17.50 47.92
CA ALA A 23 -11.08 18.38 47.12
C ALA A 23 -11.94 19.24 48.05
N GLY A 24 -11.39 20.37 48.50
CA GLY A 24 -12.16 21.43 49.16
C GLY A 24 -13.29 21.94 48.25
N PRO A 25 -14.29 22.64 48.82
CA PRO A 25 -15.37 23.21 48.02
C PRO A 25 -14.79 24.09 46.92
N VAL A 26 -15.35 23.98 45.71
CA VAL A 26 -15.01 24.86 44.59
C VAL A 26 -15.19 26.29 45.07
N GLY A 27 -14.10 27.06 45.06
CA GLY A 27 -14.13 28.46 45.46
C GLY A 27 -15.13 29.25 44.61
N PRO A 28 -15.64 30.38 45.10
CA PRO A 28 -16.54 31.22 44.32
C PRO A 28 -15.89 31.55 42.98
N GLN A 29 -16.69 31.50 41.91
CA GLN A 29 -16.21 31.86 40.58
C GLN A 29 -15.62 33.28 40.64
N GLY A 30 -14.34 33.39 40.27
CA GLY A 30 -13.68 34.69 40.21
C GLY A 30 -14.46 35.66 39.30
N PRO A 31 -14.30 36.98 39.50
CA PRO A 31 -14.93 37.96 38.63
C PRO A 31 -14.57 37.69 37.16
N ALA A 32 -15.51 37.96 36.26
CA ALA A 32 -15.23 37.88 34.83
C ALA A 32 -13.99 38.72 34.52
N GLY A 33 -13.00 38.12 33.85
CA GLY A 33 -11.82 38.84 33.40
C GLY A 33 -12.22 39.98 32.46
N PRO A 34 -11.38 41.02 32.33
CA PRO A 34 -11.64 42.10 31.38
C PRO A 34 -11.85 41.52 29.98
N ALA A 35 -12.74 42.14 29.20
CA ALA A 35 -12.90 41.79 27.79
C ALA A 35 -11.54 41.85 27.10
N GLY A 36 -11.16 40.78 26.40
CA GLY A 36 -9.93 40.75 25.62
C GLY A 36 -9.93 41.86 24.56
N PRO A 37 -8.75 42.31 24.11
CA PRO A 37 -8.66 43.27 23.02
C PRO A 37 -9.41 42.74 21.78
N ALA A 38 -10.03 43.65 21.03
CA ALA A 38 -10.60 43.31 19.73
C ALA A 38 -9.51 42.65 18.87
N GLY A 39 -9.83 41.50 18.27
CA GLY A 39 -8.91 40.81 17.39
C GLY A 39 -8.52 41.69 16.20
N PRO A 40 -7.34 41.47 15.59
CA PRO A 40 -6.96 42.20 14.39
C PRO A 40 -8.04 42.02 13.33
N ALA A 41 -8.37 43.11 12.61
CA ALA A 41 -9.22 43.04 11.44
C ALA A 41 -8.59 42.04 10.45
N GLY A 42 -9.34 41.02 10.04
CA GLY A 42 -8.85 40.01 9.12
C GLY A 42 -8.46 40.68 7.81
N SER A 43 -7.16 40.78 7.54
CA SER A 43 -6.67 41.18 6.22
C SER A 43 -7.12 40.12 5.22
N ALA A 44 -7.70 40.56 4.11
CA ALA A 44 -8.02 39.67 2.99
C ALA A 44 -6.76 38.91 2.57
N LEU A 45 -6.91 37.62 2.26
CA LEU A 45 -5.81 36.82 1.75
C LEU A 45 -5.28 37.44 0.46
N THR A 46 -3.97 37.40 0.27
CA THR A 46 -3.40 37.70 -1.03
C THR A 46 -3.81 36.61 -2.04
N GLU A 47 -3.66 36.92 -3.32
CA GLU A 47 -3.92 35.95 -4.39
C GLU A 47 -3.05 34.69 -4.24
N ASP A 48 -1.78 34.85 -3.87
CA ASP A 48 -0.87 33.74 -3.59
C ASP A 48 -1.31 32.90 -2.40
N GLN A 49 -1.80 33.53 -1.33
CA GLN A 49 -2.32 32.83 -0.15
C GLN A 49 -3.60 32.06 -0.47
N THR A 50 -4.47 32.64 -1.31
CA THR A 50 -5.68 31.96 -1.79
C THR A 50 -5.31 30.72 -2.62
N LYS A 51 -4.35 30.85 -3.52
CA LYS A 51 -3.87 29.75 -4.37
C LYS A 51 -3.17 28.64 -3.58
N ALA A 52 -2.41 29.01 -2.56
CA ALA A 52 -1.79 28.08 -1.62
C ALA A 52 -2.85 27.33 -0.81
N LEU A 53 -3.89 28.02 -0.34
CA LEU A 53 -4.98 27.41 0.41
C LEU A 53 -5.81 26.46 -0.46
N GLU A 54 -6.04 26.80 -1.73
CA GLU A 54 -6.72 25.94 -2.69
C GLU A 54 -5.89 24.68 -3.00
N THR A 55 -4.57 24.82 -3.11
CA THR A 55 -3.65 23.68 -3.24
C THR A 55 -3.66 22.81 -1.99
N ALA A 56 -3.61 23.42 -0.80
CA ALA A 56 -3.69 22.70 0.47
C ALA A 56 -5.04 21.98 0.63
N ALA A 57 -6.15 22.58 0.19
CA ALA A 57 -7.47 21.94 0.20
C ALA A 57 -7.54 20.76 -0.77
N LYS A 58 -6.92 20.87 -1.95
CA LYS A 58 -6.79 19.76 -2.92
C LYS A 58 -5.93 18.62 -2.36
N LEU A 59 -4.86 18.94 -1.62
CA LEU A 59 -4.00 17.95 -0.97
C LEU A 59 -4.64 17.36 0.30
N ALA A 60 -5.46 18.12 1.02
CA ALA A 60 -6.17 17.66 2.21
C ALA A 60 -7.27 16.63 1.88
N GLY A 61 -7.71 16.58 0.61
CA GLY A 61 -8.57 15.51 0.10
C GLY A 61 -7.83 14.22 -0.26
N ILE A 62 -6.49 14.21 -0.21
CA ILE A 62 -5.70 12.98 -0.41
C ILE A 62 -5.74 12.20 0.90
N SER A 63 -6.65 11.23 0.96
CA SER A 63 -6.63 10.22 2.03
C SER A 63 -5.39 9.36 1.82
N PHE A 64 -4.46 9.38 2.77
CA PHE A 64 -3.42 8.37 2.79
C PHE A 64 -4.05 7.03 3.22
N PRO A 65 -3.63 5.93 2.59
CA PRO A 65 -4.04 4.59 3.01
C PRO A 65 -3.76 4.35 4.50
N ALA A 66 -4.64 3.63 5.20
CA ALA A 66 -4.38 3.17 6.56
C ALA A 66 -3.15 2.24 6.59
N THR A 67 -2.57 1.99 7.76
CA THR A 67 -1.31 1.24 7.93
C THR A 67 -1.33 -0.17 7.36
N GLU A 68 -2.53 -0.76 7.26
CA GLU A 68 -2.80 -2.10 6.73
C GLU A 68 -2.91 -2.12 5.19
N GLU A 69 -2.87 -0.96 4.56
CA GLU A 69 -3.04 -0.76 3.12
C GLU A 69 -1.70 -0.53 2.39
N VAL A 70 -0.56 -0.40 3.09
CA VAL A 70 0.75 -0.28 2.43
C VAL A 70 1.16 -1.63 1.83
N ARG A 71 0.87 -1.79 0.54
CA ARG A 71 1.14 -3.00 -0.23
C ARG A 71 2.43 -2.86 -1.03
N ARG A 72 3.33 -3.83 -0.91
CA ARG A 72 4.55 -3.94 -1.72
C ARG A 72 4.69 -5.36 -2.30
N GLY A 73 4.93 -5.41 -3.60
CA GLY A 73 5.00 -6.63 -4.42
C GLY A 73 3.65 -7.07 -4.98
N CYS A 74 3.66 -7.72 -6.14
CA CYS A 74 2.42 -8.12 -6.83
C CYS A 74 1.47 -8.94 -5.94
N PRO A 75 1.94 -9.94 -5.16
CA PRO A 75 1.05 -10.74 -4.31
C PRO A 75 0.47 -9.98 -3.12
N ALA A 76 0.95 -8.78 -2.79
CA ALA A 76 0.30 -7.96 -1.77
C ALA A 76 -1.08 -7.47 -2.23
N CYS A 77 -1.27 -7.27 -3.55
CA CYS A 77 -2.54 -6.89 -4.15
C CYS A 77 -3.29 -8.07 -4.75
N HIS A 78 -2.58 -8.97 -5.41
CA HIS A 78 -3.16 -10.08 -6.16
C HIS A 78 -3.13 -11.41 -5.41
N ALA A 79 -3.58 -11.38 -4.16
CA ALA A 79 -3.64 -12.57 -3.32
C ALA A 79 -4.95 -13.33 -3.54
N LEU A 80 -4.93 -14.64 -3.31
CA LEU A 80 -6.14 -15.44 -3.23
C LEU A 80 -6.94 -15.04 -1.99
N VAL A 81 -7.97 -14.21 -2.17
CA VAL A 81 -8.88 -13.78 -1.09
C VAL A 81 -10.19 -14.56 -1.07
N ASP A 82 -10.56 -15.15 -2.21
CA ASP A 82 -11.75 -15.99 -2.38
C ASP A 82 -11.34 -17.28 -3.10
N ALA A 83 -11.28 -18.38 -2.34
CA ALA A 83 -10.89 -19.69 -2.86
C ALA A 83 -11.93 -20.30 -3.81
N GLU A 84 -13.20 -19.88 -3.75
CA GLU A 84 -14.24 -20.41 -4.62
C GLU A 84 -14.09 -19.84 -6.03
N THR A 85 -13.81 -18.55 -6.14
CA THR A 85 -13.77 -17.84 -7.42
C THR A 85 -12.36 -17.58 -7.93
N GLY A 86 -11.35 -17.56 -7.06
CA GLY A 86 -10.01 -17.11 -7.41
C GLY A 86 -9.89 -15.59 -7.54
N LYS A 87 -10.94 -14.82 -7.23
CA LYS A 87 -10.96 -13.38 -7.47
C LYS A 87 -9.75 -12.67 -6.88
N TYR A 88 -9.23 -11.75 -7.68
CA TYR A 88 -8.05 -10.92 -7.42
C TYR A 88 -6.69 -11.60 -7.54
N THR A 89 -6.59 -12.92 -7.79
CA THR A 89 -5.30 -13.51 -8.15
C THR A 89 -4.82 -13.03 -9.52
N LEU A 90 -3.51 -13.11 -9.78
CA LEU A 90 -2.96 -12.80 -11.11
C LEU A 90 -3.58 -13.67 -12.23
N PRO A 91 -3.76 -15.00 -12.05
CA PRO A 91 -4.40 -15.84 -13.06
C PRO A 91 -5.87 -15.50 -13.28
N PHE A 92 -6.61 -15.17 -12.22
CA PHE A 92 -8.01 -14.76 -12.35
C PHE A 92 -8.14 -13.53 -13.23
N GLU A 93 -7.34 -12.50 -12.97
CA GLU A 93 -7.38 -11.27 -13.75
C GLU A 93 -6.94 -11.50 -15.21
N ALA A 94 -5.94 -12.34 -15.43
CA ALA A 94 -5.52 -12.71 -16.78
C ALA A 94 -6.65 -13.42 -17.54
N ALA A 95 -7.31 -14.39 -16.90
CA ALA A 95 -8.42 -15.15 -17.46
C ALA A 95 -9.63 -14.24 -17.77
N GLU A 96 -10.05 -13.40 -16.82
CA GLU A 96 -11.15 -12.44 -16.99
C GLU A 96 -10.90 -11.51 -18.19
N ARG A 97 -9.68 -10.98 -18.33
CA ARG A 97 -9.35 -10.02 -19.39
C ARG A 97 -9.19 -10.65 -20.76
N VAL A 98 -8.73 -11.90 -20.84
CA VAL A 98 -8.63 -12.61 -22.12
C VAL A 98 -10.00 -13.10 -22.58
N GLU A 99 -10.85 -13.56 -21.66
CA GLU A 99 -12.23 -13.98 -21.92
C GLU A 99 -13.06 -12.82 -22.47
N ALA A 100 -12.92 -11.63 -21.86
CA ALA A 100 -13.55 -10.40 -22.34
C ALA A 100 -13.15 -10.02 -23.78
N ARG A 101 -12.08 -10.60 -24.32
CA ARG A 101 -11.60 -10.43 -25.70
C ARG A 101 -11.94 -11.62 -26.60
N GLY A 102 -12.71 -12.60 -26.13
CA GLY A 102 -13.04 -13.82 -26.86
C GLY A 102 -11.83 -14.70 -27.14
N ARG A 103 -10.87 -14.73 -26.22
CA ARG A 103 -9.63 -15.52 -26.33
C ARG A 103 -9.43 -16.35 -25.06
N GLU A 104 -8.51 -17.31 -25.12
CA GLU A 104 -8.15 -18.16 -23.99
C GLU A 104 -6.72 -17.85 -23.51
N HIS A 105 -6.50 -18.00 -22.20
CA HIS A 105 -5.18 -17.96 -21.58
C HIS A 105 -4.77 -19.41 -21.27
N PRO A 106 -3.50 -19.80 -21.45
CA PRO A 106 -3.04 -21.12 -21.04
C PRO A 106 -3.34 -21.40 -19.56
N GLU A 107 -3.66 -22.65 -19.22
CA GLU A 107 -3.89 -23.09 -17.84
C GLU A 107 -2.62 -23.59 -17.16
N VAL A 108 -1.53 -23.75 -17.92
CA VAL A 108 -0.22 -24.22 -17.42
C VAL A 108 0.89 -23.38 -18.04
N SER A 109 1.89 -23.02 -17.25
CA SER A 109 3.09 -22.30 -17.69
C SER A 109 4.12 -23.21 -18.38
N LEU A 110 5.24 -22.64 -18.82
CA LEU A 110 6.30 -23.39 -19.52
C LEU A 110 7.01 -24.41 -18.62
N ASP A 111 7.09 -24.13 -17.32
CA ASP A 111 7.69 -25.02 -16.33
C ASP A 111 6.70 -26.04 -15.72
N GLY A 112 5.46 -26.06 -16.21
CA GLY A 112 4.42 -26.96 -15.73
C GLY A 112 3.63 -26.44 -14.51
N THR A 113 3.89 -25.22 -14.04
CA THR A 113 3.13 -24.61 -12.94
C THR A 113 1.68 -24.36 -13.39
N PRO A 114 0.67 -24.81 -12.62
CA PRO A 114 -0.73 -24.46 -12.87
C PRO A 114 -0.95 -22.96 -12.73
N ILE A 115 -1.69 -22.39 -13.68
CA ILE A 115 -2.04 -20.96 -13.74
C ILE A 115 -3.54 -20.81 -14.05
N SER A 116 -4.36 -21.70 -13.48
CA SER A 116 -5.81 -21.57 -13.51
C SER A 116 -6.26 -20.38 -12.66
N PRO A 117 -7.48 -19.82 -12.87
CA PRO A 117 -7.96 -18.65 -12.14
C PRO A 117 -7.88 -18.73 -10.60
N LYS A 118 -7.86 -19.94 -10.04
CA LYS A 118 -7.86 -20.17 -8.59
C LYS A 118 -6.46 -20.37 -8.01
N ASP A 119 -5.44 -20.45 -8.85
CA ASP A 119 -4.08 -20.70 -8.41
C ASP A 119 -3.43 -19.42 -7.86
N ASP A 120 -2.72 -19.55 -6.75
CA ASP A 120 -1.90 -18.49 -6.18
C ASP A 120 -0.49 -18.58 -6.76
N VAL A 121 -0.24 -17.78 -7.81
CA VAL A 121 1.00 -17.87 -8.58
C VAL A 121 1.82 -16.60 -8.47
N ARG A 122 3.13 -16.78 -8.42
CA ARG A 122 4.08 -15.67 -8.45
C ARG A 122 4.13 -15.03 -9.83
N VAL A 123 4.37 -13.73 -9.86
CA VAL A 123 4.52 -12.96 -11.11
C VAL A 123 5.65 -13.50 -12.01
N THR A 124 6.65 -14.16 -11.44
CA THR A 124 7.73 -14.83 -12.20
C THR A 124 7.22 -15.91 -13.15
N VAL A 125 6.12 -16.58 -12.81
CA VAL A 125 5.48 -17.56 -13.69
C VAL A 125 4.87 -16.85 -14.90
N CYS A 126 4.18 -15.73 -14.69
CA CYS A 126 3.63 -14.91 -15.77
C CYS A 126 4.72 -14.38 -16.71
N LEU A 127 5.89 -14.02 -16.15
CA LEU A 127 7.03 -13.50 -16.91
C LEU A 127 7.64 -14.53 -17.86
N GLN A 128 7.42 -15.84 -17.67
CA GLN A 128 7.88 -16.87 -18.62
C GLN A 128 7.31 -16.64 -20.04
N CYS A 129 6.11 -16.06 -20.13
CA CYS A 129 5.49 -15.71 -21.41
C CYS A 129 5.48 -14.19 -21.67
N HIS A 130 5.32 -13.40 -20.61
CA HIS A 130 5.10 -11.96 -20.68
C HIS A 130 6.33 -11.10 -20.35
N ALA A 131 7.51 -11.67 -20.08
CA ALA A 131 8.74 -10.86 -20.00
C ALA A 131 8.95 -10.06 -21.29
N ALA A 132 9.63 -8.92 -21.20
CA ALA A 132 9.87 -8.06 -22.37
C ALA A 132 10.66 -8.83 -23.45
N GLY A 133 10.06 -8.94 -24.64
CA GLY A 133 10.72 -9.51 -25.81
C GLY A 133 11.77 -8.55 -26.40
N SER A 134 12.72 -9.12 -27.13
CA SER A 134 13.79 -8.42 -27.85
C SER A 134 13.78 -8.79 -29.33
N GLY A 135 14.60 -8.11 -30.14
CA GLY A 135 14.69 -8.35 -31.60
C GLY A 135 13.34 -8.19 -32.30
N ASP A 136 12.93 -9.21 -33.04
CA ASP A 136 11.64 -9.26 -33.76
C ASP A 136 10.42 -9.24 -32.82
N ARG A 137 10.64 -9.42 -31.51
CA ARG A 137 9.61 -9.35 -30.47
C ARG A 137 9.71 -8.09 -29.62
N ALA A 138 10.51 -7.10 -30.03
CA ALA A 138 10.58 -5.82 -29.33
C ALA A 138 9.17 -5.20 -29.20
N GLY A 139 8.76 -4.88 -27.96
CA GLY A 139 7.41 -4.36 -27.66
C GLY A 139 6.35 -5.43 -27.41
N MET A 140 6.71 -6.72 -27.43
CA MET A 140 5.82 -7.85 -27.08
C MET A 140 6.35 -8.59 -25.85
N GLY A 141 5.61 -9.62 -25.42
CA GLY A 141 6.14 -10.63 -24.50
C GLY A 141 7.15 -11.54 -25.20
N VAL A 142 7.98 -12.28 -24.46
CA VAL A 142 8.88 -13.31 -25.02
C VAL A 142 8.11 -14.40 -25.78
N ILE A 143 6.88 -14.70 -25.37
CA ILE A 143 5.94 -15.61 -26.08
C ILE A 143 4.60 -14.93 -26.30
N ALA A 144 4.10 -14.23 -25.28
CA ALA A 144 2.80 -13.57 -25.32
C ALA A 144 2.78 -12.37 -26.27
N PRO A 145 1.61 -12.02 -26.84
CA PRO A 145 1.48 -10.86 -27.73
C PRO A 145 1.72 -9.52 -27.02
N LEU A 146 1.59 -9.47 -25.68
CA LEU A 146 1.82 -8.28 -24.86
C LEU A 146 2.84 -8.60 -23.78
N SER A 147 3.76 -7.68 -23.54
CA SER A 147 4.64 -7.76 -22.38
C SER A 147 3.88 -7.39 -21.10
N LEU A 148 4.34 -7.87 -19.95
CA LEU A 148 3.69 -7.60 -18.67
C LEU A 148 3.73 -6.11 -18.33
N ARG A 149 4.83 -5.41 -18.67
CA ARG A 149 4.93 -3.94 -18.46
C ARG A 149 3.85 -3.17 -19.23
N ASP A 150 3.51 -3.62 -20.43
CA ASP A 150 2.55 -2.94 -21.32
C ASP A 150 1.09 -3.26 -20.91
N ILE A 151 0.91 -4.23 -20.01
CA ILE A 151 -0.36 -4.53 -19.35
C ILE A 151 -0.45 -3.79 -18.01
N VAL A 152 0.56 -3.98 -17.15
CA VAL A 152 0.53 -3.56 -15.75
C VAL A 152 0.59 -2.04 -15.61
N HIS A 153 1.50 -1.35 -16.32
CA HIS A 153 1.60 0.10 -16.17
C HIS A 153 0.30 0.80 -16.57
N PRO A 154 -0.31 0.55 -17.75
CA PRO A 154 -1.58 1.18 -18.08
C PRO A 154 -2.71 0.77 -17.12
N ALA A 155 -2.83 -0.52 -16.78
CA ALA A 155 -3.89 -1.00 -15.90
C ALA A 155 -3.87 -0.33 -14.52
N HIS A 156 -2.69 -0.16 -13.94
CA HIS A 156 -2.55 0.40 -12.59
C HIS A 156 -2.39 1.92 -12.63
N MET A 157 -1.53 2.46 -13.48
CA MET A 157 -1.30 3.91 -13.51
C MET A 157 -2.46 4.70 -14.11
N ALA A 158 -3.41 4.06 -14.81
CA ALA A 158 -4.67 4.71 -15.20
C ALA A 158 -5.82 4.48 -14.20
N SER A 159 -5.71 3.47 -13.32
CA SER A 159 -6.73 3.15 -12.33
C SER A 159 -6.87 4.26 -11.28
N GLN A 160 -8.10 4.75 -11.10
CA GLN A 160 -8.41 5.72 -10.04
C GLN A 160 -8.11 5.13 -8.65
N TYR A 161 -8.42 3.86 -8.45
CA TYR A 161 -8.13 3.17 -7.19
C TYR A 161 -6.63 3.19 -6.90
N PHE A 162 -5.79 2.84 -7.88
CA PHE A 162 -4.35 2.83 -7.68
C PHE A 162 -3.76 4.23 -7.45
N LYS A 163 -4.29 5.25 -8.16
CA LYS A 163 -3.88 6.65 -7.96
C LYS A 163 -4.26 7.18 -6.59
N LEU A 164 -5.47 6.90 -6.12
CA LEU A 164 -6.00 7.44 -4.87
C LEU A 164 -5.47 6.68 -3.66
N HIS A 165 -5.35 5.35 -3.73
CA HIS A 165 -4.95 4.53 -2.58
C HIS A 165 -3.45 4.26 -2.52
N TYR A 166 -2.74 4.22 -3.66
CA TYR A 166 -1.30 3.92 -3.69
C TYR A 166 -0.45 5.06 -4.26
N GLY A 167 -1.07 6.22 -4.48
CA GLY A 167 -0.39 7.41 -4.97
C GLY A 167 0.22 7.26 -6.37
N GLY A 168 -0.15 6.21 -7.12
CA GLY A 168 0.50 5.90 -8.40
C GLY A 168 1.98 5.51 -8.26
N SER A 169 2.43 5.03 -7.10
CA SER A 169 3.85 4.85 -6.80
C SER A 169 4.47 3.64 -7.50
N CYS A 170 5.60 3.86 -8.17
CA CYS A 170 6.43 2.78 -8.73
C CYS A 170 6.89 1.80 -7.63
N PHE A 171 7.06 2.28 -6.40
CA PHE A 171 7.59 1.50 -5.27
C PHE A 171 6.59 0.50 -4.67
N THR A 172 5.33 0.52 -5.13
CA THR A 172 4.36 -0.52 -4.85
C THR A 172 4.78 -1.86 -5.48
N CYS A 173 5.40 -1.83 -6.66
CA CYS A 173 5.83 -3.04 -7.36
C CYS A 173 7.36 -3.17 -7.43
N HIS A 174 8.08 -2.06 -7.27
CA HIS A 174 9.51 -2.03 -7.48
C HIS A 174 10.30 -1.69 -6.22
N ASN A 175 11.56 -2.10 -6.23
CA ASN A 175 12.59 -1.65 -5.32
C ASN A 175 13.74 -0.99 -6.11
N VAL A 176 14.56 -0.21 -5.41
CA VAL A 176 15.83 0.28 -5.93
C VAL A 176 16.92 -0.26 -5.00
N ASN A 177 17.88 -1.00 -5.56
CA ASN A 177 18.94 -1.62 -4.77
C ASN A 177 20.05 -0.63 -4.38
N GLY A 178 21.08 -1.12 -3.69
CA GLY A 178 22.20 -0.29 -3.21
C GLY A 178 22.99 0.38 -4.33
N GLU A 179 22.92 -0.17 -5.55
CA GLU A 179 23.56 0.32 -6.76
C GLU A 179 22.68 1.27 -7.58
N GLY A 180 21.44 1.52 -7.14
CA GLY A 180 20.49 2.38 -7.84
C GLY A 180 19.76 1.69 -9.01
N ALA A 181 19.88 0.37 -9.16
CA ALA A 181 19.17 -0.40 -10.17
C ALA A 181 17.76 -0.78 -9.69
N TRP A 182 16.82 -0.84 -10.64
CA TRP A 182 15.45 -1.24 -10.34
C TRP A 182 15.31 -2.75 -10.22
N GLU A 183 14.55 -3.16 -9.22
CA GLU A 183 14.17 -4.55 -8.95
C GLU A 183 12.64 -4.69 -8.98
N LEU A 184 12.16 -5.84 -9.43
CA LEU A 184 10.76 -6.23 -9.30
C LEU A 184 10.56 -7.00 -7.99
N LEU A 185 9.52 -6.65 -7.23
CA LEU A 185 9.12 -7.35 -6.01
C LEU A 185 8.12 -8.47 -6.36
N THR A 186 8.63 -9.69 -6.46
CA THR A 186 7.86 -10.86 -6.92
C THR A 186 7.11 -11.59 -5.81
N GLU A 187 7.34 -11.19 -4.56
CA GLU A 187 6.70 -11.69 -3.36
C GLU A 187 6.08 -10.51 -2.58
N LYS A 188 5.17 -10.82 -1.66
CA LYS A 188 4.68 -9.82 -0.69
C LYS A 188 5.84 -9.42 0.21
N VAL A 189 6.14 -8.12 0.27
CA VAL A 189 7.18 -7.58 1.15
C VAL A 189 6.57 -7.18 2.49
N ASP A 190 7.17 -7.66 3.58
CA ASP A 190 6.85 -7.21 4.94
C ASP A 190 7.44 -5.82 5.19
N VAL A 191 6.58 -4.87 5.56
CA VAL A 191 6.92 -3.44 5.69
C VAL A 191 6.30 -2.81 6.92
N ASN A 192 6.94 -1.76 7.42
CA ASN A 192 6.34 -0.89 8.43
C ASN A 192 5.32 0.10 7.83
N GLU A 193 4.78 0.99 8.66
CA GLU A 193 3.78 2.00 8.29
C GLU A 193 4.24 3.00 7.21
N LYS A 194 5.54 3.03 6.90
CA LYS A 194 6.15 3.89 5.88
C LYS A 194 6.53 3.13 4.60
N GLY A 195 6.22 1.84 4.52
CA GLY A 195 6.64 0.99 3.40
C GLY A 195 8.11 0.56 3.44
N VAL A 196 8.80 0.78 4.57
CA VAL A 196 10.19 0.36 4.75
C VAL A 196 10.23 -1.13 5.03
N PRO A 197 11.02 -1.93 4.28
CA PRO A 197 11.15 -3.37 4.50
C PRO A 197 11.61 -3.72 5.91
N ASN A 198 11.13 -4.85 6.42
CA ASN A 198 11.60 -5.41 7.68
C ASN A 198 13.12 -5.73 7.60
N PRO A 199 13.96 -5.12 8.45
CA PRO A 199 15.42 -5.30 8.40
C PRO A 199 15.86 -6.74 8.72
N ASP A 200 15.05 -7.51 9.46
CA ASP A 200 15.34 -8.90 9.81
C ASP A 200 15.11 -9.86 8.62
N LEU A 201 14.48 -9.38 7.55
CA LEU A 201 14.18 -10.14 6.33
C LEU A 201 15.02 -9.65 5.15
N LEU A 202 16.18 -9.03 5.38
CA LEU A 202 17.10 -8.64 4.30
C LEU A 202 17.99 -9.82 3.87
N PRO A 203 18.27 -9.99 2.56
CA PRO A 203 17.81 -9.18 1.42
C PRO A 203 16.30 -9.30 1.16
N ILE A 204 15.68 -8.24 0.62
CA ILE A 204 14.22 -8.16 0.45
C ILE A 204 13.70 -9.42 -0.31
N PRO A 205 12.78 -10.21 0.28
CA PRO A 205 12.32 -11.44 -0.34
C PRO A 205 11.65 -11.18 -1.70
N GLY A 206 12.01 -12.00 -2.69
CA GLY A 206 11.46 -11.91 -4.04
C GLY A 206 11.87 -10.67 -4.84
N ALA A 207 12.80 -9.82 -4.34
CA ALA A 207 13.38 -8.75 -5.13
C ALA A 207 14.32 -9.35 -6.19
N ILE A 208 13.98 -9.14 -7.47
CA ILE A 208 14.79 -9.61 -8.60
C ILE A 208 15.20 -8.44 -9.49
N PRO A 209 16.42 -8.42 -10.03
CA PRO A 209 16.84 -7.39 -10.97
C PRO A 209 15.92 -7.34 -12.20
N ILE A 210 15.58 -6.13 -12.65
CA ILE A 210 14.95 -5.93 -13.96
C ILE A 210 16.06 -5.88 -14.99
N GLU A 211 16.62 -7.04 -15.34
CA GLU A 211 17.59 -7.10 -16.43
C GLU A 211 16.87 -6.86 -17.76
N SER A 212 17.46 -6.03 -18.62
CA SER A 212 17.28 -6.23 -20.05
C SER A 212 17.93 -7.57 -20.36
N VAL A 213 17.15 -8.63 -20.60
CA VAL A 213 17.69 -9.90 -21.10
C VAL A 213 18.59 -9.54 -22.29
N PRO A 214 19.92 -9.78 -22.22
CA PRO A 214 20.79 -9.50 -23.33
C PRO A 214 20.27 -10.30 -24.53
N VAL A 215 20.12 -9.63 -25.67
CA VAL A 215 19.78 -10.28 -26.94
C VAL A 215 20.86 -11.33 -27.19
N GLN A 216 20.51 -12.61 -27.12
CA GLN A 216 21.30 -13.67 -27.75
C GLN A 216 20.91 -13.76 -29.22
#